data_AF-A0A8S3G0I2-F1
#
_entry.id   AF-A0A8S3G0I2-F1
#
_cell.length_a   1.000
_cell.length_b   1.000
_cell.length_c   1.000
_cell.angle_alpha   90.00
_cell.angle_beta   90.00
_cell.angle_gamma   90.00
#
_symmetry.space_group_name_H-M   'P 1'
#
loop_
_entity.id
_entity.type
_entity.pdbx_description
1 polymer ?
#
loop_
_entity_poly.entity_id
_entity_poly.type
_entity_poly.pdbx_seq_one_letter_code
_entity_poly.pdbx_strand_id
1 'polypeptide(L)'
;MIGEMVNDLKSFMLMLTVFILGFGVCFHSLIYGTKVLSWHIPRDIINLAYWQMFGELSLLQLIDKNYHANGYALFILLVIYMTIVSVLLINLLIAMLSYIFDRLHTNTDQIWKFQRYELIC
;
A
#
# COMPACT_ATOMS: atom_id res chain seq x y z
N MET A 1 -10.34 -8.49 19.10
CA MET A 1 -9.16 -9.13 18.48
C MET A 1 -8.72 -8.41 17.22
N ILE A 2 -9.48 -8.47 16.12
CA ILE A 2 -9.11 -7.82 14.84
C ILE A 2 -9.03 -6.28 14.95
N GLY A 3 -9.89 -5.63 15.74
CA GLY A 3 -9.83 -4.17 15.93
C GLY A 3 -8.54 -3.66 16.57
N GLU A 4 -8.01 -4.39 17.57
CA GLU A 4 -6.71 -4.09 18.20
C GLU A 4 -5.55 -4.26 17.19
N MET A 5 -5.62 -5.31 16.36
CA MET A 5 -4.64 -5.52 15.27
C MET A 5 -4.61 -4.34 14.31
N VAL A 6 -5.77 -3.85 13.89
CA VAL A 6 -5.90 -2.73 12.94
C VAL A 6 -5.37 -1.43 13.54
N ASN A 7 -5.57 -1.20 14.85
CA ASN A 7 -5.06 -0.02 15.53
C ASN A 7 -3.52 -0.03 15.62
N ASP A 8 -2.92 -1.21 15.82
CA ASP A 8 -1.45 -1.37 15.81
C ASP A 8 -0.88 -1.26 14.38
N LEU A 9 -1.65 -1.66 13.35
CA LEU A 9 -1.26 -1.58 11.94
C LEU A 9 -1.35 -0.15 11.36
N LYS A 10 -2.10 0.77 11.98
CA LYS A 10 -2.44 2.07 11.37
C LYS A 10 -1.22 2.91 10.96
N SER A 11 -0.14 2.86 11.73
CA SER A 11 1.10 3.60 11.45
C SER A 11 1.79 3.09 10.18
N PHE A 12 1.71 1.78 9.93
CA PHE A 12 2.19 1.18 8.70
C PHE A 12 1.32 1.56 7.51
N MET A 13 -0.01 1.53 7.67
CA MET A 13 -0.94 1.97 6.62
C MET A 13 -0.69 3.43 6.21
N LEU A 14 -0.35 4.29 7.16
CA LEU A 14 0.01 5.69 6.89
C LEU A 14 1.29 5.78 6.05
N MET A 15 2.34 5.05 6.42
CA MET A 15 3.58 4.98 5.64
C MET A 15 3.32 4.49 4.21
N LEU A 16 2.56 3.41 4.05
CA LEU A 16 2.18 2.85 2.76
C LEU A 16 1.43 3.88 1.89
N THR A 17 0.51 4.63 2.50
CA THR A 17 -0.22 5.70 1.81
C THR A 17 0.70 6.80 1.30
N VAL A 18 1.70 7.21 2.09
CA VAL A 18 2.69 8.22 1.67
C VAL A 18 3.48 7.75 0.45
N PHE A 19 3.91 6.49 0.43
CA PHE A 19 4.63 5.92 -0.72
C PHE A 19 3.76 5.83 -1.98
N ILE A 20 2.50 5.40 -1.85
CA ILE A 20 1.56 5.31 -2.98
C ILE A 20 1.31 6.70 -3.59
N LEU A 21 1.05 7.70 -2.74
CA LEU A 21 0.79 9.07 -3.21
C LEU A 21 2.04 9.69 -3.84
N GLY A 22 3.22 9.48 -3.24
CA GLY A 22 4.48 9.99 -3.79
C GLY A 22 4.75 9.45 -5.19
N PHE A 23 4.67 8.13 -5.37
CA PHE A 23 4.83 7.50 -6.69
C PHE A 23 3.75 7.96 -7.67
N GLY A 24 2.48 7.96 -7.25
CA GLY A 24 1.36 8.31 -8.11
C GLY A 24 1.45 9.74 -8.65
N VAL A 25 1.81 10.72 -7.81
CA VAL A 25 1.96 12.12 -8.22
C VAL A 25 3.15 12.29 -9.18
N CYS A 26 4.30 11.70 -8.87
CA CYS A 26 5.47 11.74 -9.74
C CYS A 26 5.18 11.12 -11.11
N PHE A 27 4.54 9.95 -11.13
CA PHE A 27 4.21 9.23 -12.35
C PHE A 27 3.19 10.00 -13.21
N HIS A 28 2.12 10.53 -12.59
CA HIS A 28 1.13 11.33 -13.29
C HIS A 28 1.73 12.61 -13.88
N SER A 29 2.64 13.26 -13.15
CA SER A 29 3.36 14.45 -13.61
C SER A 29 4.25 14.15 -14.83
N LEU A 30 4.96 13.01 -14.84
CA LEU A 30 5.84 12.61 -15.94
C LEU A 30 5.11 12.23 -17.23
N ILE A 31 3.92 11.62 -17.14
CA ILE A 31 3.12 11.20 -18.30
C ILE A 31 2.31 12.35 -18.88
N TYR A 32 1.59 13.08 -18.04
CA TYR A 32 0.58 14.02 -18.51
C TYR A 32 1.06 15.47 -18.53
N GLY A 33 2.22 15.77 -17.93
CA GLY A 33 2.77 17.12 -17.86
C GLY A 33 1.81 18.10 -17.19
N THR A 34 1.74 19.32 -17.71
CA THR A 34 0.85 20.39 -17.21
C THR A 34 -0.55 20.25 -17.78
N LYS A 35 -1.44 19.57 -17.05
CA LYS A 35 -2.89 19.58 -17.31
C LYS A 35 -3.63 20.58 -16.43
N VAL A 36 -4.76 21.07 -16.91
CA VAL A 36 -5.72 21.86 -16.11
C VAL A 36 -6.24 21.01 -14.94
N LEU A 37 -6.34 21.63 -13.76
CA LEU A 37 -6.79 20.97 -12.54
C LEU A 37 -8.22 20.43 -12.74
N SER A 38 -8.37 19.11 -12.69
CA SER A 38 -9.66 18.42 -12.73
C SER A 38 -9.84 17.59 -11.46
N TRP A 39 -11.07 17.58 -10.95
CA TRP A 39 -11.46 16.82 -9.75
C TRP A 39 -11.25 15.30 -9.87
N HIS A 40 -11.06 14.78 -11.10
CA HIS A 40 -10.86 13.35 -11.36
C HIS A 40 -9.40 12.90 -11.18
N ILE A 41 -8.44 13.82 -11.32
CA ILE A 41 -7.00 13.54 -11.25
C ILE A 41 -6.59 12.78 -9.98
N PRO A 42 -6.99 13.18 -8.75
CA PRO A 42 -6.55 12.47 -7.54
C PRO A 42 -7.06 11.03 -7.48
N ARG A 43 -8.28 10.77 -7.97
CA ARG A 43 -8.85 9.41 -8.02
C ARG A 43 -8.07 8.54 -9.00
N ASP A 44 -7.74 9.09 -10.17
CA ASP A 44 -7.00 8.38 -11.20
C ASP A 44 -5.58 8.04 -10.73
N ILE A 45 -4.91 8.99 -10.05
CA ILE A 45 -3.57 8.78 -9.47
C ILE A 45 -3.58 7.63 -8.47
N ILE A 46 -4.52 7.65 -7.52
CA ILE A 46 -4.58 6.64 -6.45
C ILE A 46 -4.88 5.27 -7.04
N ASN A 47 -5.87 5.16 -7.91
CA ASN A 47 -6.24 3.87 -8.52
C ASN A 47 -5.05 3.28 -9.27
N LEU A 48 -4.41 4.07 -10.12
CA LEU A 48 -3.30 3.63 -10.95
C LEU A 48 -2.10 3.14 -10.12
N ALA A 49 -1.73 3.88 -9.07
CA ALA A 49 -0.63 3.50 -8.19
C ALA A 49 -0.99 2.32 -7.27
N TYR A 50 -2.23 2.24 -6.81
CA TYR A 50 -2.70 1.17 -5.94
C TYR A 50 -2.75 -0.19 -6.65
N TRP A 51 -3.31 -0.26 -7.87
CA TRP A 51 -3.37 -1.51 -8.62
C TRP A 51 -1.97 -2.03 -9.01
N GLN A 52 -1.02 -1.12 -9.22
CA GLN A 52 0.37 -1.45 -9.50
C GLN A 52 1.02 -2.27 -8.37
N MET A 53 0.69 -2.00 -7.09
CA MET A 53 1.20 -2.76 -5.95
C MET A 53 0.88 -4.27 -6.04
N PHE A 54 -0.26 -4.60 -6.65
CA PHE A 54 -0.71 -5.99 -6.81
C PHE A 54 -0.19 -6.65 -8.10
N GLY A 55 0.69 -5.97 -8.84
CA GLY A 55 1.30 -6.53 -10.05
C GLY A 55 0.51 -6.30 -11.33
N GLU A 56 -0.50 -5.41 -11.33
CA GLU A 56 -1.13 -5.00 -12.58
C GLU A 56 -0.11 -4.24 -13.46
N LEU A 57 -0.02 -4.60 -14.75
CA LEU A 57 0.97 -4.05 -15.68
C LEU A 57 0.41 -2.94 -16.58
N SER A 58 -0.71 -2.32 -16.20
CA SER A 58 -1.33 -1.24 -16.95
C SER A 58 -0.39 -0.04 -17.13
N LEU A 59 0.53 0.21 -16.18
CA LEU A 59 1.56 1.24 -16.32
C LEU A 59 2.59 0.95 -17.40
N LEU A 60 2.95 -0.31 -17.61
CA LEU A 60 3.91 -0.68 -18.63
C LEU A 60 3.40 -0.32 -20.03
N GLN A 61 2.10 -0.52 -20.27
CA GLN A 61 1.44 -0.13 -21.52
C GLN A 61 1.44 1.40 -21.73
N LEU A 62 1.39 2.18 -20.66
CA LEU A 62 1.48 3.65 -20.74
C LEU A 62 2.91 4.12 -21.00
N ILE A 63 3.91 3.42 -20.46
CA ILE A 63 5.33 3.72 -20.71
C ILE A 63 5.68 3.46 -22.17
N ASP A 64 5.24 2.33 -22.72
CA ASP A 64 5.49 1.95 -24.11
C ASP A 64 4.94 2.99 -25.10
N LYS A 65 3.74 3.52 -24.82
CA LYS A 65 3.14 4.61 -25.60
C LYS A 65 3.91 5.93 -25.51
N ASN A 66 4.61 6.20 -24.41
CA ASN A 66 5.28 7.47 -24.12
C ASN A 66 6.82 7.38 -24.20
N TYR A 67 7.33 6.36 -24.89
CA TYR A 67 8.76 6.04 -24.91
C TYR A 67 9.65 7.18 -25.42
N HIS A 68 9.14 8.03 -26.32
CA HIS A 68 9.90 9.09 -26.99
C HIS A 68 10.32 10.28 -26.11
N ALA A 69 9.66 10.53 -24.98
CA ALA A 69 9.97 11.70 -24.14
C ALA A 69 10.63 11.31 -22.82
N ASN A 70 9.94 10.51 -22.00
CA ASN A 70 10.32 10.23 -20.61
C ASN A 70 10.35 8.73 -20.29
N GLY A 71 10.40 7.86 -21.30
CA GLY A 71 10.25 6.40 -21.15
C GLY A 71 11.24 5.78 -20.15
N TYR A 72 12.52 6.13 -20.25
CA TYR A 72 13.56 5.63 -19.34
C TYR A 72 13.34 6.04 -17.88
N ALA A 73 12.98 7.30 -17.63
CA ALA A 73 12.72 7.80 -16.28
C ALA A 73 11.50 7.11 -15.65
N LEU A 74 10.42 6.95 -16.42
CA LEU A 74 9.23 6.24 -15.98
C LEU A 74 9.51 4.77 -15.67
N PHE A 75 10.30 4.10 -16.51
CA PHE A 75 10.68 2.71 -16.30
C PHE A 75 11.52 2.54 -15.03
N ILE A 76 12.53 3.39 -14.81
CA ILE A 76 13.35 3.35 -13.60
C ILE A 76 12.50 3.61 -12.35
N LEU A 77 11.61 4.62 -12.39
CA LEU A 77 10.68 4.93 -11.31
C LEU A 77 9.77 3.73 -10.98
N LEU A 78 9.23 3.06 -12.00
CA LEU A 78 8.41 1.86 -11.85
C LEU A 78 9.19 0.71 -11.19
N VAL A 79 10.40 0.42 -11.66
CA VAL A 79 11.22 -0.68 -11.11
C VAL A 79 11.56 -0.44 -9.64
N ILE A 80 11.97 0.78 -9.29
CA ILE A 80 12.27 1.14 -7.90
C ILE A 80 11.01 1.02 -7.03
N TYR A 81 9.88 1.52 -7.52
CA TYR A 81 8.60 1.44 -6.81
C TYR A 81 8.17 -0.01 -6.55
N MET A 82 8.17 -0.85 -7.58
CA MET A 82 7.81 -2.28 -7.46
C MET A 82 8.73 -3.01 -6.48
N THR A 83 10.03 -2.69 -6.49
CA THR A 83 10.99 -3.31 -5.57
C THR A 83 10.68 -2.91 -4.12
N ILE A 84 10.50 -1.61 -3.85
CA ILE A 84 10.22 -1.12 -2.48
C ILE A 84 8.89 -1.67 -1.98
N VAL A 85 7.84 -1.64 -2.80
CA VAL A 85 6.51 -2.07 -2.37
C VAL A 85 6.46 -3.59 -2.18
N SER A 86 6.87 -4.35 -3.20
CA SER A 86 6.70 -5.80 -3.19
C SER A 86 7.73 -6.53 -2.32
N VAL A 87 8.98 -6.05 -2.25
CA VAL A 87 10.05 -6.73 -1.48
C VAL A 87 10.19 -6.16 -0.08
N LEU A 88 10.06 -4.84 0.11
CA LEU A 88 10.28 -4.23 1.43
C LEU A 88 8.98 -4.08 2.21
N LEU A 89 7.99 -3.38 1.66
CA LEU A 89 6.76 -3.05 2.41
C LEU A 89 5.89 -4.27 2.68
N ILE A 90 5.62 -5.11 1.68
CA ILE A 90 4.78 -6.32 1.90
C ILE A 90 5.45 -7.28 2.89
N ASN A 91 6.76 -7.50 2.80
CA ASN A 91 7.46 -8.38 3.74
C ASN A 91 7.47 -7.81 5.17
N LEU A 92 7.62 -6.49 5.31
CA LEU A 92 7.53 -5.84 6.61
C LEU A 92 6.10 -5.88 7.17
N LEU A 93 5.08 -5.75 6.32
CA LEU A 93 3.67 -5.90 6.71
C LEU A 93 3.42 -7.31 7.25
N ILE A 94 3.88 -8.34 6.55
CA ILE A 94 3.75 -9.74 6.98
C ILE A 94 4.46 -9.94 8.33
N ALA A 95 5.68 -9.41 8.48
CA ALA A 95 6.43 -9.50 9.73
C ALA A 95 5.70 -8.83 10.91
N MET A 96 5.16 -7.62 10.70
CA MET A 96 4.39 -6.91 11.73
C MET A 96 3.08 -7.63 12.07
N LEU A 97 2.35 -8.13 11.08
CA LEU A 97 1.13 -8.91 11.30
C LEU A 97 1.43 -10.16 12.13
N SER A 98 2.52 -10.87 11.83
CA SER A 98 2.94 -12.05 12.59
C SER A 98 3.28 -11.69 14.05
N TYR A 99 4.03 -10.60 14.25
CA TYR A 99 4.39 -10.13 15.60
C TYR A 99 3.17 -9.71 16.42
N ILE A 100 2.25 -8.96 15.82
CA ILE A 100 1.01 -8.50 16.48
C ILE A 100 0.10 -9.70 16.77
N PHE A 101 0.00 -10.66 15.85
CA PHE A 101 -0.80 -11.87 16.03
C PHE A 101 -0.33 -12.67 17.25
N ASP A 102 0.98 -12.91 17.37
CA ASP A 102 1.55 -13.64 18.51
C ASP A 102 1.30 -12.93 19.85
N ARG A 103 1.51 -11.61 19.87
CA ARG A 103 1.23 -10.75 21.03
C ARG A 103 -0.25 -10.75 21.42
N LEU A 104 -1.17 -10.73 20.46
CA LEU A 104 -2.61 -10.68 20.74
C LEU A 104 -3.21 -12.05 21.04
N HIS A 105 -2.70 -13.14 20.47
CA HIS A 105 -3.16 -14.48 20.80
C HIS A 105 -2.94 -14.77 22.29
N THR A 106 -1.74 -14.44 22.80
CA THR A 106 -1.37 -14.63 24.20
C THR A 106 -2.29 -13.85 25.16
N ASN A 107 -2.68 -12.62 24.80
CA ASN A 107 -3.57 -11.79 25.62
C ASN A 107 -5.05 -12.19 25.47
N THR A 108 -5.49 -12.58 24.28
CA THR A 108 -6.91 -12.87 24.07
C THR A 108 -7.32 -14.26 24.56
N ASP A 109 -6.40 -15.22 24.62
CA ASP A 109 -6.67 -16.51 25.27
C ASP A 109 -7.02 -16.35 26.75
N GLN A 110 -6.41 -15.38 27.43
CA GLN A 110 -6.69 -15.06 28.83
C GLN A 110 -8.07 -14.38 28.96
N ILE A 111 -8.36 -13.40 28.10
CA ILE A 111 -9.64 -12.68 28.08
C ILE A 111 -10.80 -13.61 27.70
N TRP A 112 -10.62 -14.50 26.72
CA TRP A 112 -11.63 -15.47 26.32
C TRP A 112 -11.96 -16.44 27.44
N LYS A 113 -10.95 -16.92 28.19
CA LYS A 113 -11.20 -17.75 29.39
C LYS A 113 -12.03 -16.98 30.41
N PHE A 114 -11.72 -15.71 30.66
CA PHE A 114 -12.44 -14.87 31.62
C PHE A 114 -13.89 -14.60 31.21
N GLN A 115 -14.12 -14.21 29.95
CA GLN A 115 -15.47 -14.02 29.39
C GLN A 115 -16.29 -15.32 29.37
N ARG A 116 -15.62 -16.46 29.16
CA ARG A 116 -16.29 -17.76 29.19
C ARG A 116 -16.74 -18.15 30.59
N TYR A 117 -16.04 -17.74 31.65
CA TYR A 117 -16.50 -17.94 33.02
C TYR A 117 -17.75 -17.10 33.32
N GLU A 118 -17.82 -15.85 32.85
CA GLU A 118 -18.97 -14.96 33.04
C GLU A 118 -20.21 -15.39 32.24
N LEU A 119 -20.04 -16.12 31.12
CA LEU A 119 -21.15 -16.65 30.32
C LEU A 119 -21.75 -17.96 30.87
N ILE A 120 -21.02 -18.68 31.72
CA ILE A 120 -21.43 -20.00 32.25
C ILE A 120 -22.01 -19.89 33.67
N CYS A 121 -21.62 -18.86 34.43
CA CYS A 121 -22.14 -18.57 35.77
C CYS A 121 -23.32 -17.58 35.72
#